data_AF-A0A937F160-F1
#
_entry.id   AF-A0A937F160-F1
#
_cell.length_a   1.000
_cell.length_b   1.000
_cell.length_c   1.000
_cell.angle_alpha   90.00
_cell.angle_beta   90.00
_cell.angle_gamma   90.00
#
_symmetry.space_group_name_H-M   'P 1'
#
loop_
_entity.id
_entity.type
_entity.pdbx_description
1 polymer ?
#
loop_
_entity_poly.entity_id
_entity_poly.type
_entity_poly.pdbx_seq_one_letter_code
_entity_poly.pdbx_strand_id
1 'polypeptide(L)'
;MTLSESVISVYQRILAITWQPDDSQIDIHIALMHEYLRRSSLWAKALNCNGRVTPFFDIADRVAPDVRAEPEIVEALLRHLKQIPLNGLVQRTCEWALHWAAISDTSQVKQLTLPEPYEPLLVLLERGGTFRRETGWIDIVGHGIATLNWLDYAERLPFVETDELEKRDRPSRS
;
A
#
# COMPACT_ATOMS: atom_id res chain seq x y z
N MET A 1 -14.44 2.49 -24.10
CA MET A 1 -13.37 2.77 -23.13
C MET A 1 -12.64 1.48 -22.90
N THR A 2 -11.36 1.42 -23.22
CA THR A 2 -10.52 0.25 -22.93
C THR A 2 -9.98 0.45 -21.52
N LEU A 3 -10.43 -0.41 -20.62
CA LEU A 3 -9.90 -0.53 -19.27
C LEU A 3 -8.38 -0.68 -19.32
N SER A 4 -7.64 0.13 -18.57
CA SER A 4 -6.20 -0.04 -18.51
C SER A 4 -5.89 -1.42 -17.89
N GLU A 5 -5.01 -2.19 -18.52
CA GLU A 5 -4.62 -3.54 -18.05
C GLU A 5 -4.11 -3.51 -16.60
N SER A 6 -3.41 -2.44 -16.22
CA SER A 6 -2.92 -2.20 -14.85
C SER A 6 -4.06 -2.13 -13.82
N VAL A 7 -5.12 -1.34 -14.08
CA VAL A 7 -6.29 -1.25 -13.20
C VAL A 7 -6.98 -2.60 -13.05
N ILE A 8 -7.11 -3.37 -14.14
CA ILE A 8 -7.74 -4.70 -14.09
C ILE A 8 -6.89 -5.68 -13.29
N SER A 9 -5.58 -5.65 -13.46
CA SER A 9 -4.66 -6.47 -12.69
C SER A 9 -4.78 -6.19 -11.19
N VAL A 10 -4.75 -4.91 -10.78
CA VAL A 10 -4.90 -4.54 -9.35
C VAL A 10 -6.29 -4.89 -8.82
N TYR A 11 -7.35 -4.67 -9.61
CA TYR A 11 -8.71 -5.05 -9.23
C TYR A 11 -8.82 -6.55 -8.97
N GLN A 12 -8.36 -7.39 -9.90
CA GLN A 12 -8.38 -8.85 -9.76
C GLN A 12 -7.54 -9.34 -8.58
N ARG A 13 -6.37 -8.71 -8.37
CA ARG A 13 -5.49 -9.00 -7.24
C ARG A 13 -6.20 -8.76 -5.91
N ILE A 14 -6.88 -7.62 -5.74
CA ILE A 14 -7.61 -7.30 -4.51
C ILE A 14 -8.80 -8.27 -4.30
N LEU A 15 -9.52 -8.64 -5.37
CA LEU A 15 -10.62 -9.62 -5.28
C LEU A 15 -10.15 -11.02 -4.88
N ALA A 16 -8.90 -11.37 -5.17
CA ALA A 16 -8.33 -12.68 -4.84
C ALA A 16 -7.88 -12.79 -3.38
N ILE A 17 -7.82 -11.69 -2.63
CA ILE A 17 -7.43 -11.69 -1.22
C ILE A 17 -8.47 -12.49 -0.40
N THR A 18 -7.99 -13.41 0.43
CA THR A 18 -8.85 -14.29 1.26
C THR A 18 -9.42 -13.59 2.48
N TRP A 19 -8.79 -12.48 2.90
CA TRP A 19 -9.13 -11.68 4.08
C TRP A 19 -9.14 -12.47 5.40
N GLN A 20 -8.44 -13.62 5.44
CA GLN A 20 -8.21 -14.36 6.66
C GLN A 20 -6.98 -13.76 7.38
N PRO A 21 -7.12 -13.33 8.64
CA PRO A 21 -5.98 -12.83 9.41
C PRO A 21 -4.91 -13.91 9.58
N ASP A 22 -3.65 -13.54 9.43
CA ASP A 22 -2.49 -14.39 9.69
C ASP A 22 -1.43 -13.59 10.45
N ASP A 23 -1.21 -13.89 11.73
CA ASP A 23 -0.19 -13.23 12.55
C ASP A 23 1.15 -13.98 12.58
N SER A 24 1.26 -15.12 11.88
CA SER A 24 2.47 -15.96 11.90
C SER A 24 3.71 -15.27 11.30
N GLN A 25 3.49 -14.20 10.52
CA GLN A 25 4.52 -13.43 9.83
C GLN A 25 4.50 -11.95 10.22
N ILE A 26 4.22 -11.65 11.50
CA ILE A 26 4.05 -10.27 11.98
C ILE A 26 5.23 -9.34 11.65
N ASP A 27 6.47 -9.82 11.74
CA ASP A 27 7.67 -9.02 11.42
C ASP A 27 7.68 -8.59 9.96
N ILE A 28 7.23 -9.47 9.06
CA ILE A 28 7.09 -9.16 7.63
C ILE A 28 5.97 -8.15 7.42
N HIS A 29 4.84 -8.29 8.11
CA HIS A 29 3.73 -7.33 8.01
C HIS A 29 4.16 -5.93 8.48
N ILE A 30 4.90 -5.85 9.59
CA ILE A 30 5.47 -4.60 10.09
C ILE A 30 6.44 -4.00 9.07
N ALA A 31 7.31 -4.82 8.48
CA ALA A 31 8.26 -4.36 7.48
C ALA A 31 7.58 -3.84 6.21
N LEU A 32 6.54 -4.52 5.72
CA LEU A 32 5.72 -4.09 4.59
C LEU A 32 4.97 -2.79 4.88
N MET A 33 4.40 -2.64 6.07
CA MET A 33 3.79 -1.38 6.49
C MET A 33 4.82 -0.26 6.52
N HIS A 34 5.99 -0.48 7.11
CA HIS A 34 7.06 0.52 7.11
C HIS A 34 7.52 0.91 5.70
N GLU A 35 7.59 -0.05 4.78
CA GLU A 35 7.91 0.23 3.39
C GLU A 35 6.82 1.04 2.69
N TYR A 36 5.54 0.72 2.91
CA TYR A 36 4.42 1.55 2.43
C TYR A 36 4.52 2.99 2.95
N LEU A 37 4.78 3.16 4.25
CA LEU A 37 4.90 4.49 4.88
C LEU A 37 6.11 5.25 4.30
N ARG A 38 7.26 4.59 4.11
CA ARG A 38 8.45 5.17 3.48
C ARG A 38 8.15 5.66 2.07
N ARG A 39 7.58 4.80 1.22
CA ARG A 39 7.25 5.17 -0.18
C ARG A 39 6.22 6.29 -0.24
N SER A 40 5.15 6.20 0.55
CA SER A 40 4.13 7.25 0.61
C SER A 40 4.70 8.59 1.10
N SER A 41 5.65 8.57 2.05
CA SER A 41 6.34 9.78 2.51
C SER A 41 7.27 10.38 1.46
N LEU A 42 7.93 9.58 0.62
CA LEU A 42 8.70 10.09 -0.53
C LEU A 42 7.79 10.84 -1.50
N TRP A 43 6.61 10.27 -1.81
CA TRP A 43 5.60 10.91 -2.63
C TRP A 43 5.08 12.20 -2.00
N ALA A 44 4.74 12.17 -0.71
CA ALA A 44 4.29 13.37 0.00
C ALA A 44 5.34 14.49 -0.05
N LYS A 45 6.63 14.15 0.13
CA LYS A 45 7.74 15.10 0.04
C LYS A 45 7.87 15.69 -1.36
N ALA A 46 7.88 14.86 -2.40
CA ALA A 46 8.02 15.32 -3.78
C ALA A 46 6.84 16.19 -4.25
N LEU A 47 5.64 15.91 -3.74
CA LEU A 47 4.42 16.65 -4.04
C LEU A 47 4.18 17.84 -3.11
N ASN A 48 5.16 18.20 -2.26
CA ASN A 48 5.06 19.27 -1.26
C ASN A 48 3.79 19.19 -0.39
N CYS A 49 3.38 17.96 -0.05
CA CYS A 49 2.20 17.72 0.76
C CYS A 49 2.50 18.04 2.23
N ASN A 50 2.04 19.21 2.68
CA ASN A 50 2.18 19.66 4.06
C ASN A 50 0.88 19.39 4.83
N GLY A 51 0.87 18.55 5.87
CA GLY A 51 -0.31 18.44 6.75
C GLY A 51 -0.48 17.12 7.53
N ARG A 52 -1.65 16.99 8.19
CA ARG A 52 -2.04 15.88 9.08
C ARG A 52 -2.47 14.58 8.37
N VAL A 53 -2.65 14.64 7.04
CA VAL A 53 -3.22 13.55 6.23
C VAL A 53 -2.14 12.51 5.88
N THR A 54 -0.86 12.88 5.90
CA THR A 54 0.25 11.97 5.63
C THR A 54 0.41 10.92 6.74
N PRO A 55 0.94 9.73 6.42
CA PRO A 55 1.31 9.23 5.09
C PRO A 55 0.17 8.50 4.35
N PHE A 56 -1.07 8.52 4.85
CA PHE A 56 -2.22 7.85 4.21
C PHE A 56 -3.04 8.84 3.37
N PHE A 57 -2.78 8.90 2.07
CA PHE A 57 -3.51 9.75 1.15
C PHE A 57 -3.58 9.15 -0.25
N ASP A 58 -4.47 9.70 -1.07
CA ASP A 58 -4.58 9.36 -2.48
C ASP A 58 -3.46 10.04 -3.27
N ILE A 59 -2.42 9.28 -3.62
CA ILE A 59 -1.26 9.80 -4.36
C ILE A 59 -1.69 10.14 -5.78
N ALA A 60 -2.57 9.35 -6.39
CA ALA A 60 -3.00 9.56 -7.76
C ALA A 60 -3.77 10.88 -7.93
N ASP A 61 -4.61 11.24 -6.95
CA ASP A 61 -5.34 12.51 -6.90
C ASP A 61 -4.39 13.71 -6.89
N ARG A 62 -3.21 13.56 -6.27
CA ARG A 62 -2.21 14.62 -6.19
C ARG A 62 -1.31 14.72 -7.41
N VAL A 63 -1.11 13.62 -8.15
CA VAL A 63 -0.25 13.58 -9.33
C VAL A 63 -1.00 13.94 -10.61
N ALA A 64 -2.20 13.37 -10.78
CA ALA A 64 -3.00 13.51 -11.99
C ALA A 64 -4.50 13.39 -11.63
N PRO A 65 -5.11 14.42 -11.03
CA PRO A 65 -6.49 14.36 -10.56
C PRO A 65 -7.50 14.05 -11.67
N ASP A 66 -7.19 14.42 -12.92
CA ASP A 66 -8.05 14.20 -14.09
C ASP A 66 -7.99 12.76 -14.64
N VAL A 67 -7.04 11.94 -14.16
CA VAL A 67 -6.88 10.55 -14.61
C VAL A 67 -7.13 9.61 -13.44
N ARG A 68 -8.26 8.90 -13.50
CA ARG A 68 -8.74 8.04 -12.42
C ARG A 68 -9.18 6.69 -12.96
N ALA A 69 -9.10 5.65 -12.14
CA ALA A 69 -9.76 4.37 -12.43
C ALA A 69 -11.26 4.60 -12.71
N GLU A 70 -11.81 3.79 -13.62
CA GLU A 70 -13.20 3.93 -14.05
C GLU A 70 -14.16 3.79 -12.86
N PRO A 71 -15.16 4.70 -12.72
CA PRO A 71 -16.08 4.70 -11.57
C PRO A 71 -16.77 3.36 -11.34
N GLU A 72 -17.18 2.67 -12.42
CA GLU A 72 -17.86 1.37 -12.33
C GLU A 72 -17.01 0.29 -11.63
N ILE A 73 -15.70 0.26 -11.88
CA ILE A 73 -14.77 -0.67 -11.23
C ILE A 73 -14.57 -0.31 -9.77
N VAL A 74 -14.37 0.99 -9.49
CA VAL A 74 -14.19 1.47 -8.12
C VAL A 74 -15.43 1.15 -7.28
N GLU A 75 -16.63 1.41 -7.81
CA GLU A 75 -17.90 1.09 -7.16
C GLU A 75 -18.11 -0.41 -6.97
N ALA A 76 -17.73 -1.23 -7.96
CA ALA A 76 -17.78 -2.68 -7.84
C ALA A 76 -16.84 -3.19 -6.74
N LEU A 77 -15.60 -2.68 -6.69
CA LEU A 77 -14.64 -3.01 -5.64
C LEU A 77 -15.16 -2.62 -4.26
N LEU A 78 -15.60 -1.37 -4.09
CA LEU A 78 -16.08 -0.87 -2.80
C LEU A 78 -17.33 -1.62 -2.33
N ARG A 79 -18.23 -2.02 -3.24
CA ARG A 79 -19.36 -2.89 -2.89
C ARG A 79 -18.90 -4.25 -2.37
N HIS A 80 -17.91 -4.86 -3.00
CA HIS A 80 -17.31 -6.13 -2.55
C HIS A 80 -16.66 -5.97 -1.17
N LEU A 81 -15.79 -4.97 -0.99
CA LEU A 81 -15.07 -4.73 0.27
C LEU A 81 -15.99 -4.40 1.45
N LYS A 82 -17.17 -3.82 1.21
CA LYS A 82 -18.19 -3.58 2.24
C LYS A 82 -18.82 -4.87 2.81
N GLN A 83 -18.70 -5.99 2.11
CA GLN A 83 -19.18 -7.30 2.61
C GLN A 83 -18.16 -7.98 3.54
N ILE A 84 -16.95 -7.43 3.64
CA ILE A 84 -15.85 -7.97 4.44
C ILE A 84 -15.70 -7.07 5.68
N PRO A 85 -15.40 -7.62 6.88
CA PRO A 85 -15.25 -6.85 8.11
C PRO A 85 -13.94 -6.03 8.16
N LEU A 86 -13.68 -5.23 7.12
CA LEU A 86 -12.53 -4.35 7.00
C LEU A 86 -12.83 -2.99 7.61
N ASN A 87 -11.81 -2.35 8.17
CA ASN A 87 -11.93 -0.94 8.55
C ASN A 87 -11.87 -0.04 7.31
N GLY A 88 -12.45 1.17 7.42
CA GLY A 88 -12.57 2.08 6.29
C GLY A 88 -11.24 2.60 5.73
N LEU A 89 -10.13 2.52 6.49
CA LEU A 89 -8.82 2.92 5.95
C LEU A 89 -8.30 1.89 4.94
N VAL A 90 -8.43 0.59 5.24
CA VAL A 90 -8.07 -0.49 4.29
C VAL A 90 -8.89 -0.38 2.99
N GLN A 91 -10.20 -0.11 3.12
CA GLN A 91 -11.07 0.09 1.96
C GLN A 91 -10.59 1.26 1.09
N ARG A 92 -10.29 2.41 1.70
CA ARG A 92 -9.76 3.58 0.98
C ARG A 92 -8.41 3.31 0.33
N THR A 93 -7.50 2.60 0.99
CA THR A 93 -6.19 2.31 0.38
C THR A 93 -6.30 1.36 -0.80
N CYS A 94 -7.27 0.43 -0.81
CA CYS A 94 -7.56 -0.40 -1.98
C CYS A 94 -8.10 0.43 -3.15
N GLU A 95 -8.98 1.38 -2.88
CA GLU A 95 -9.46 2.36 -3.87
C GLU A 95 -8.30 3.21 -4.43
N TRP A 96 -7.45 3.75 -3.56
CA TRP A 96 -6.29 4.54 -3.98
C TRP A 96 -5.30 3.74 -4.83
N ALA A 97 -5.12 2.44 -4.55
CA ALA A 97 -4.30 1.55 -5.37
C ALA A 97 -4.87 1.40 -6.81
N LEU A 98 -6.20 1.34 -6.98
CA LEU A 98 -6.82 1.36 -8.32
C LEU A 98 -6.53 2.67 -9.05
N HIS A 99 -6.70 3.81 -8.37
CA HIS A 99 -6.45 5.10 -8.98
C HIS A 99 -4.98 5.29 -9.34
N TRP A 100 -4.07 4.77 -8.52
CA TRP A 100 -2.66 4.72 -8.84
C TRP A 100 -2.37 3.88 -10.08
N ALA A 101 -2.96 2.69 -10.19
CA ALA A 101 -2.82 1.82 -11.37
C ALA A 101 -3.28 2.51 -12.67
N ALA A 102 -4.24 3.43 -12.59
CA ALA A 102 -4.71 4.20 -13.74
C ALA A 102 -3.68 5.24 -14.24
N ILE A 103 -2.76 5.68 -13.37
CA ILE A 103 -1.80 6.75 -13.69
C ILE A 103 -0.34 6.27 -13.74
N SER A 104 -0.06 5.02 -13.34
CA SER A 104 1.30 4.50 -13.13
C SER A 104 2.20 4.62 -14.36
N ASP A 105 1.62 4.56 -15.56
CA ASP A 105 2.35 4.63 -16.83
C ASP A 105 2.45 6.03 -17.44
N THR A 106 1.86 7.04 -16.80
CA THR A 106 1.87 8.43 -17.28
C THR A 106 3.26 9.05 -17.17
N SER A 107 3.52 10.07 -18.00
CA SER A 107 4.76 10.85 -17.93
C SER A 107 4.95 11.55 -16.58
N GLN A 108 3.87 12.00 -15.95
CA GLN A 108 3.87 12.70 -14.66
C GLN A 108 4.45 11.80 -13.56
N VAL A 109 4.04 10.53 -13.53
CA VAL A 109 4.61 9.53 -12.61
C VAL A 109 6.08 9.25 -12.95
N LYS A 110 6.39 8.99 -14.22
CA LYS A 110 7.74 8.63 -14.67
C LYS A 110 8.78 9.72 -14.42
N GLN A 111 8.41 10.99 -14.51
CA GLN A 111 9.32 12.12 -14.25
C GLN A 111 9.80 12.20 -12.79
N LEU A 112 9.00 11.75 -11.84
CA LEU A 112 9.35 11.83 -10.41
C LEU A 112 10.34 10.74 -9.99
N THR A 113 10.48 9.66 -10.77
CA THR A 113 11.44 8.57 -10.53
C THR A 113 11.36 8.00 -9.10
N LEU A 114 10.15 7.99 -8.54
CA LEU A 114 9.87 7.48 -7.19
C LEU A 114 9.36 6.03 -7.25
N PRO A 115 9.55 5.25 -6.17
CA PRO A 115 9.05 3.87 -6.13
C PRO A 115 7.51 3.83 -6.12
N GLU A 116 6.96 2.76 -6.70
CA GLU A 116 5.53 2.46 -6.65
C GLU A 116 5.06 2.39 -5.17
N PRO A 117 4.06 3.16 -4.75
CA PRO A 117 3.72 3.31 -3.34
C PRO A 117 2.87 2.20 -2.72
N TYR A 118 1.96 1.55 -3.46
CA TYR A 118 0.92 0.66 -2.89
C TYR A 118 1.28 -0.82 -2.85
N GLU A 119 2.32 -1.27 -3.56
CA GLU A 119 2.77 -2.66 -3.64
C GLU A 119 3.03 -3.28 -2.26
N PRO A 120 3.78 -2.63 -1.33
CA PRO A 120 4.01 -3.21 -0.02
C PRO A 120 2.71 -3.41 0.76
N LEU A 121 1.74 -2.52 0.56
CA LEU A 121 0.44 -2.61 1.22
C LEU A 121 -0.41 -3.73 0.64
N LEU A 122 -0.41 -3.90 -0.69
CA LEU A 122 -1.11 -5.02 -1.33
C LEU A 122 -0.54 -6.36 -0.87
N VAL A 123 0.79 -6.50 -0.85
CA VAL A 123 1.46 -7.72 -0.34
C VAL A 123 1.11 -7.98 1.13
N LEU A 124 1.05 -6.94 1.96
CA LEU A 124 0.63 -7.07 3.37
C LEU A 124 -0.78 -7.67 3.45
N LEU A 125 -1.73 -7.14 2.69
CA LEU A 125 -3.13 -7.61 2.71
C LEU A 125 -3.27 -9.04 2.16
N GLU A 126 -2.50 -9.38 1.12
CA GLU A 126 -2.46 -10.72 0.53
C GLU A 126 -1.97 -11.79 1.51
N ARG A 127 -1.05 -11.42 2.41
CA ARG A 127 -0.48 -12.30 3.43
C ARG A 127 -1.27 -12.33 4.73
N GLY A 128 -2.56 -12.00 4.67
CA GLY A 128 -3.44 -11.99 5.85
C GLY A 128 -3.17 -10.86 6.84
N GLY A 129 -2.34 -9.88 6.46
CA GLY A 129 -2.13 -8.69 7.25
C GLY A 129 -3.33 -7.75 7.18
N THR A 130 -3.51 -6.96 8.23
CA THR A 130 -4.44 -5.84 8.24
C THR A 130 -3.86 -4.75 9.12
N PHE A 131 -4.41 -3.54 9.02
CA PHE A 131 -3.94 -2.43 9.81
C PHE A 131 -5.05 -1.46 10.15
N ARG A 132 -4.88 -0.75 11.26
CA ARG A 132 -5.75 0.34 11.67
C ARG A 132 -4.90 1.51 12.15
N ARG A 133 -5.27 2.72 11.75
CA ARG A 133 -4.67 3.94 12.30
C ARG A 133 -5.35 4.28 13.62
N GLU A 134 -4.54 4.42 14.66
CA GLU A 134 -4.94 4.91 15.97
C GLU A 134 -4.23 6.24 16.26
N THR A 135 -4.57 6.88 17.38
CA THR A 135 -3.96 8.17 17.74
C THR A 135 -2.54 7.97 18.26
N GLY A 136 -1.54 8.17 17.40
CA GLY A 136 -0.12 8.07 17.75
C GLY A 136 0.54 6.72 17.43
N TRP A 137 -0.23 5.75 16.92
CA TRP A 137 0.30 4.47 16.45
C TRP A 137 -0.55 3.89 15.32
N ILE A 138 -0.01 2.89 14.63
CA ILE A 138 -0.71 2.05 13.68
C ILE A 138 -0.73 0.65 14.28
N ASP A 139 -1.92 0.09 14.44
CA ASP A 139 -2.10 -1.31 14.79
C ASP A 139 -1.94 -2.17 13.53
N ILE A 140 -1.16 -3.25 13.64
CA ILE A 140 -0.95 -4.25 12.60
C ILE A 140 -1.22 -5.60 13.25
N VAL A 141 -2.38 -6.20 12.97
CA VAL A 141 -2.80 -7.49 13.54
C VAL A 141 -2.59 -7.56 15.07
N GLY A 142 -2.95 -6.50 15.80
CA GLY A 142 -2.77 -6.43 17.27
C GLY A 142 -1.41 -5.93 17.76
N HIS A 143 -0.48 -5.60 16.84
CA HIS A 143 0.83 -5.03 17.17
C HIS A 143 0.89 -3.54 16.82
N GLY A 144 1.12 -2.70 17.83
CA GLY A 144 1.25 -1.25 17.64
C GLY A 144 2.64 -0.83 17.19
N ILE A 145 2.74 -0.10 16.08
CA ILE A 145 3.95 0.64 15.68
C ILE A 145 3.72 2.14 15.88
N ALA A 146 4.69 2.83 16.48
CA ALA A 146 4.58 4.27 16.72
C ALA A 146 4.50 5.04 15.40
N THR A 147 3.60 6.03 15.31
CA THR A 147 3.62 6.97 14.19
C THR A 147 4.72 7.99 14.43
N LEU A 148 5.84 7.85 13.71
CA LEU A 148 6.87 8.88 13.64
C LEU A 148 6.38 10.11 12.85
N ASN A 149 7.16 11.19 12.86
CA ASN A 149 6.95 12.25 11.88
C ASN A 149 7.06 11.61 10.49
N TRP A 150 6.12 11.92 9.60
CA TRP A 150 6.07 11.29 8.29
C TRP A 150 7.33 11.57 7.47
N LEU A 151 8.01 12.69 7.72
CA LEU A 151 9.32 13.00 7.13
C LEU A 151 10.38 11.97 7.52
N ASP A 152 10.36 11.46 8.75
CA ASP A 152 11.31 10.45 9.23
C ASP A 152 11.16 9.14 8.45
N TYR A 153 9.93 8.82 7.99
CA TYR A 153 9.73 7.64 7.13
C TYR A 153 10.45 7.80 5.79
N ALA A 154 10.52 8.99 5.20
CA ALA A 154 11.21 9.20 3.93
C ALA A 154 12.73 8.97 4.01
N GLU A 155 13.31 9.06 5.22
CA GLU A 155 14.74 8.87 5.46
C GLU A 155 15.12 7.41 5.77
N ARG A 156 14.14 6.53 5.94
CA ARG A 156 14.40 5.11 6.19
C ARG A 156 15.02 4.43 4.98
N LEU A 157 15.87 3.44 5.25
CA LEU A 157 16.35 2.53 4.22
C LEU A 157 15.18 1.72 3.64
N PRO A 158 15.21 1.42 2.33
CA PRO A 158 14.18 0.57 1.72
C PRO A 158 14.17 -0.80 2.37
N PHE A 159 12.97 -1.29 2.67
CA PHE A 159 12.81 -2.71 2.92
C PHE A 159 13.03 -3.43 1.59
N VAL A 160 14.09 -4.22 1.54
CA VAL A 160 14.28 -5.22 0.50
C VAL A 160 13.81 -6.51 1.16
N GLU A 161 12.65 -7.02 0.74
CA GLU A 161 12.31 -8.42 1.01
C GLU A 161 13.43 -9.22 0.38
N THR A 162 14.34 -9.68 1.21
CA THR A 162 15.56 -10.28 0.73
C THR A 162 15.18 -11.66 0.24
N ASP A 163 15.38 -11.90 -1.05
CA ASP A 163 15.79 -13.20 -1.62
C ASP A 163 17.05 -13.82 -0.91
N GLU A 164 17.39 -13.36 0.30
CA GLU A 164 18.58 -13.68 1.11
C GLU A 164 18.23 -14.04 2.58
N LEU A 165 17.00 -13.86 3.06
CA LEU A 165 16.59 -14.43 4.36
C LEU A 165 16.25 -15.93 4.25
N GLU A 166 15.77 -16.40 3.10
CA GLU A 166 15.64 -17.85 2.81
C GLU A 166 16.99 -18.58 2.71
N LYS A 167 18.10 -17.86 2.50
CA LYS A 167 19.45 -18.45 2.42
C LYS A 167 20.15 -18.58 3.78
N ARG A 168 19.64 -17.93 4.83
CA ARG A 168 20.21 -18.03 6.18
C ARG A 168 19.73 -19.23 6.98
N ASP A 169 18.58 -19.81 6.62
CA ASP A 169 17.97 -20.93 7.36
C ASP A 169 18.05 -22.30 6.67
N ARG A 170 18.79 -22.43 5.56
CA ARG A 170 19.18 -23.78 5.10
C ARG A 170 20.41 -24.24 5.88
N PRO A 171 20.32 -25.30 6.71
CA PRO A 171 21.53 -25.92 7.22
C PRO A 171 22.36 -26.37 6.03
N SER A 172 23.64 -26.03 6.06
CA SER A 172 24.63 -26.55 5.13
C SER A 172 24.55 -28.08 5.20
N ARG A 173 23.97 -28.71 4.16
CA ARG A 173 24.07 -30.16 4.01
C ARG A 173 25.53 -30.46 3.69
N SER A 174 26.28 -30.82 4.73
CA SER A 174 27.51 -31.61 4.65
C SER A 174 27.20 -33.04 4.21
#